data_AF-A0A261FKU7-F1
#
_entry.id   AF-A0A261FKU7-F1
#
_cell.length_a   1.000
_cell.length_b   1.000
_cell.length_c   1.000
_cell.angle_alpha   90.00
_cell.angle_beta   90.00
_cell.angle_gamma   90.00
#
_symmetry.space_group_name_H-M   'P 1'
#
loop_
_entity.id
_entity.type
_entity.pdbx_description
1 polymer ?
#
loop_
_entity_poly.entity_id
_entity_poly.type
_entity_poly.pdbx_seq_one_letter_code
_entity_poly.pdbx_strand_id
1 'polypeptide(L)'
;MGRRADEAAVPLEASVAPSVAHDRSERRGRDDTRSRRQDQDGHDIPNNQTLPVPIIHGLDVDGQGRCRHWHSPLDIVANRFACCGEYYACYQCHDALAGHPRIPWSDPDSPAVMCGVCRHQMTEAEYGRAMESTEPHCPSCGARFNPGCRLHHDIYFGECPA
;
A
#
# COMPACT_ATOMS: atom_id res chain seq x y z
N MET A 1 -38.11 46.59 30.50
CA MET A 1 -37.20 47.31 29.58
C MET A 1 -36.42 46.25 28.82
N GLY A 2 -36.40 46.09 27.50
CA GLY A 2 -36.87 46.80 26.31
C GLY A 2 -36.16 46.06 25.16
N ARG A 3 -36.91 45.51 24.17
CA ARG A 3 -36.88 45.91 22.73
C ARG A 3 -35.46 45.88 22.13
N ARG A 4 -35.09 45.22 21.03
CA ARG A 4 -35.70 44.84 19.71
C ARG A 4 -34.76 43.74 19.10
N ALA A 5 -35.07 42.82 18.18
CA ALA A 5 -35.80 42.83 16.89
C ALA A 5 -35.15 43.72 15.80
N ASP A 6 -34.40 43.10 14.89
CA ASP A 6 -34.04 43.54 13.51
C ASP A 6 -33.41 42.29 12.85
N GLU A 7 -34.13 41.45 12.09
CA GLU A 7 -34.69 41.61 10.74
C GLU A 7 -33.70 42.15 9.70
N ALA A 8 -33.20 41.27 8.83
CA ALA A 8 -32.99 41.54 7.40
C ALA A 8 -32.78 40.22 6.61
N ALA A 9 -33.85 39.74 5.99
CA ALA A 9 -33.81 39.08 4.68
C ALA A 9 -33.41 40.13 3.61
N VAL A 10 -32.93 39.88 2.39
CA VAL A 10 -33.26 38.99 1.24
C VAL A 10 -32.14 39.28 0.17
N PRO A 11 -32.14 38.87 -1.13
CA PRO A 11 -32.75 37.73 -1.85
C PRO A 11 -31.78 37.02 -2.85
N LEU A 12 -32.33 35.93 -3.45
CA LEU A 12 -31.98 35.30 -4.73
C LEU A 12 -31.93 36.28 -5.92
N GLU A 13 -31.08 35.98 -6.92
CA GLU A 13 -31.26 36.19 -8.37
C GLU A 13 -30.45 35.06 -9.08
N ALA A 14 -31.03 34.07 -9.77
CA ALA A 14 -31.63 34.04 -11.12
C ALA A 14 -30.63 33.94 -12.31
N SER A 15 -30.45 32.70 -12.79
CA SER A 15 -30.66 32.22 -14.18
C SER A 15 -30.08 32.97 -15.39
N VAL A 16 -29.20 32.31 -16.17
CA VAL A 16 -29.29 32.25 -17.66
C VAL A 16 -28.38 31.16 -18.27
N ALA A 17 -28.97 30.34 -19.16
CA ALA A 17 -28.30 29.60 -20.27
C ALA A 17 -28.96 30.09 -21.59
N PRO A 18 -28.33 30.02 -22.79
CA PRO A 18 -28.32 28.76 -23.54
C PRO A 18 -27.18 28.54 -24.59
N SER A 19 -26.98 27.24 -24.90
CA SER A 19 -26.88 26.57 -26.21
C SER A 19 -26.26 27.25 -27.45
N VAL A 20 -25.28 26.57 -28.06
CA VAL A 20 -25.09 26.56 -29.52
C VAL A 20 -24.87 25.13 -30.02
N ALA A 21 -25.85 24.64 -30.79
CA ALA A 21 -25.81 23.42 -31.56
C ALA A 21 -24.94 23.60 -32.82
N HIS A 22 -24.11 22.60 -33.15
CA HIS A 22 -23.48 22.49 -34.46
C HIS A 22 -24.18 21.42 -35.30
N ASP A 23 -24.42 21.80 -36.55
CA ASP A 23 -25.30 21.19 -37.53
C ASP A 23 -24.55 20.20 -38.45
N ARG A 24 -25.21 19.05 -38.63
CA ARG A 24 -25.39 18.19 -39.82
C ARG A 24 -24.26 17.90 -40.85
N SER A 25 -24.21 16.59 -41.11
CA SER A 25 -24.35 15.92 -42.42
C SER A 25 -23.11 15.53 -43.24
N GLU A 26 -22.88 14.21 -43.22
CA GLU A 26 -22.81 13.28 -44.35
C GLU A 26 -21.87 13.59 -45.53
N ARG A 27 -20.98 12.64 -45.84
CA ARG A 27 -20.81 12.12 -47.21
C ARG A 27 -20.11 10.76 -47.27
N ARG A 28 -20.56 10.01 -48.28
CA ARG A 28 -20.32 8.61 -48.60
C ARG A 28 -18.97 8.39 -49.27
N GLY A 29 -18.44 7.18 -49.18
CA GLY A 29 -17.36 6.69 -50.04
C GLY A 29 -16.98 5.25 -49.74
N ARG A 30 -17.51 4.33 -50.55
CA ARG A 30 -17.17 2.91 -50.63
C ARG A 30 -16.40 2.75 -51.94
N ASP A 31 -15.18 2.21 -51.94
CA ASP A 31 -14.81 1.15 -52.91
C ASP A 31 -13.46 0.47 -52.61
N ASP A 32 -13.44 -0.77 -53.04
CA ASP A 32 -12.54 -1.87 -52.73
C ASP A 32 -11.16 -1.79 -53.42
N THR A 33 -10.09 -2.11 -52.68
CA THR A 33 -8.95 -2.85 -53.27
C THR A 33 -8.42 -3.91 -52.32
N ARG A 34 -8.77 -5.14 -52.64
CA ARG A 34 -8.29 -6.40 -52.07
C ARG A 34 -6.85 -6.65 -52.52
N SER A 35 -5.88 -6.71 -51.59
CA SER A 35 -4.62 -7.41 -51.86
C SER A 35 -3.94 -7.97 -50.61
N ARG A 36 -4.00 -9.30 -50.52
CA ARG A 36 -3.00 -10.25 -49.98
C ARG A 36 -2.30 -9.97 -48.63
N ARG A 37 -2.70 -10.81 -47.68
CA ARG A 37 -1.86 -11.68 -46.81
C ARG A 37 -0.75 -10.98 -46.02
N GLN A 38 -1.07 -10.67 -44.77
CA GLN A 38 -0.15 -10.91 -43.68
C GLN A 38 -0.93 -11.59 -42.56
N ASP A 39 -0.68 -12.90 -42.43
CA ASP A 39 -0.97 -13.65 -41.22
C ASP A 39 -0.06 -13.04 -40.14
N GLN A 40 -0.62 -12.13 -39.35
CA GLN A 40 -0.02 -11.75 -38.07
C GLN A 40 -0.98 -12.31 -37.02
N ASP A 41 -0.75 -13.57 -36.69
CA ASP A 41 -1.31 -14.21 -35.50
C ASP A 41 -0.91 -13.36 -34.30
N GLY A 42 -1.82 -12.48 -33.88
CA GLY A 42 -1.81 -11.80 -32.62
C GLY A 42 -1.80 -12.85 -31.52
N HIS A 43 -0.60 -13.25 -31.11
CA HIS A 43 -0.40 -13.97 -29.88
C HIS A 43 -0.45 -12.92 -28.77
N ASP A 44 -1.67 -12.64 -28.31
CA ASP A 44 -1.90 -12.05 -27.01
C ASP A 44 -1.19 -12.91 -25.96
N ILE A 45 0.01 -12.51 -25.55
CA ILE A 45 0.66 -13.03 -24.35
C ILE A 45 0.07 -12.24 -23.19
N PRO A 46 -0.85 -12.80 -22.37
CA PRO A 46 -1.18 -12.15 -21.11
C PRO A 46 0.07 -12.23 -20.23
N ASN A 47 0.83 -11.14 -20.16
CA ASN A 47 1.94 -10.99 -19.24
C ASN A 47 1.38 -10.81 -17.82
N ASN A 48 0.84 -11.88 -17.24
CA ASN A 48 0.48 -11.93 -15.83
C ASN A 48 1.62 -12.60 -15.05
N GLN A 49 2.80 -11.97 -15.09
CA GLN A 49 3.90 -12.32 -14.19
C GLN A 49 3.65 -11.66 -12.83
N THR A 50 2.67 -12.19 -12.08
CA THR A 50 2.51 -11.85 -10.67
C THR A 50 3.67 -12.49 -9.91
N LEU A 51 4.65 -11.69 -9.47
CA LEU A 51 5.70 -12.15 -8.57
C LEU A 51 5.05 -12.71 -7.29
N PRO A 52 5.59 -13.81 -6.71
CA PRO A 52 5.03 -14.39 -5.50
C PRO A 52 5.11 -13.38 -4.35
N VAL A 53 4.00 -13.22 -3.63
CA VAL A 53 3.93 -12.38 -2.44
C VAL A 53 4.81 -12.98 -1.33
N PRO A 54 5.68 -12.21 -0.67
CA PRO A 54 6.54 -12.73 0.40
C PRO A 54 5.75 -13.37 1.55
N ILE A 55 6.28 -14.49 2.05
CA ILE A 55 5.72 -15.24 3.18
C ILE A 55 6.14 -14.57 4.49
N ILE A 56 5.27 -14.62 5.51
CA ILE A 56 5.61 -14.21 6.88
C ILE A 56 5.89 -15.47 7.70
N HIS A 57 7.11 -15.59 8.21
CA HIS A 57 7.56 -16.70 9.04
C HIS A 57 7.27 -16.43 10.52
N GLY A 58 6.96 -17.48 11.28
CA GLY A 58 6.82 -17.40 12.72
C GLY A 58 6.06 -18.56 13.34
N LEU A 59 6.06 -18.58 14.67
CA LEU A 59 5.33 -19.58 15.46
C LEU A 59 3.85 -19.18 15.57
N ASP A 60 2.97 -20.09 15.17
CA ASP A 60 1.51 -19.93 15.19
C ASP A 60 1.05 -18.65 14.45
N VAL A 61 1.62 -18.40 13.27
CA VAL A 61 1.30 -17.21 12.47
C VAL A 61 -0.06 -17.33 11.81
N ASP A 62 -0.88 -16.29 11.97
CA ASP A 62 -2.16 -16.19 11.29
C ASP A 62 -2.10 -15.47 9.93
N GLY A 63 -3.25 -15.35 9.26
CA GLY A 63 -3.35 -14.72 7.94
C GLY A 63 -2.92 -13.25 7.89
N GLN A 64 -2.80 -12.57 9.02
CA GLN A 64 -2.37 -11.17 9.14
C GLN A 64 -0.96 -11.02 9.73
N GLY A 65 -0.23 -12.12 9.91
CA GLY A 65 1.15 -12.08 10.39
C GLY A 65 1.30 -12.00 11.91
N ARG A 66 0.22 -12.12 12.69
CA ARG A 66 0.27 -12.16 14.16
C ARG A 66 0.81 -13.51 14.60
N CYS A 67 1.67 -13.54 15.61
CA CYS A 67 2.32 -14.76 16.11
C CYS A 67 2.03 -14.98 17.61
N ARG A 68 2.40 -16.15 18.15
CA ARG A 68 2.22 -16.43 19.59
C ARG A 68 2.82 -15.40 20.55
N HIS A 69 3.86 -14.68 20.14
CA HIS A 69 4.51 -13.64 20.96
C HIS A 69 3.73 -12.32 20.95
N TRP A 70 3.22 -11.92 19.77
CA TRP A 70 2.51 -10.66 19.55
C TRP A 70 1.29 -10.90 18.67
N HIS A 71 0.11 -10.80 19.26
CA HIS A 71 -1.16 -11.20 18.65
C HIS A 71 -2.32 -10.27 18.98
N SER A 72 -2.05 -9.03 19.37
CA SER A 72 -3.09 -8.00 19.38
C SER A 72 -3.57 -7.73 17.95
N PRO A 73 -4.76 -7.13 17.77
CA PRO A 73 -5.22 -6.71 16.44
C PRO A 73 -4.28 -5.74 15.70
N LEU A 74 -3.32 -5.13 16.40
CA LEU A 74 -2.38 -4.15 15.85
C LEU A 74 -1.00 -4.76 15.50
N ASP A 75 -0.74 -6.00 15.89
CA ASP A 75 0.54 -6.70 15.68
C ASP A 75 0.62 -7.33 14.28
N ILE A 76 0.34 -6.51 13.27
CA ILE A 76 0.19 -6.92 11.86
C ILE A 76 1.39 -6.48 11.01
N VAL A 77 2.54 -6.21 11.63
CA VAL A 77 3.77 -5.80 10.94
C VAL A 77 4.75 -6.96 10.96
N ALA A 78 5.25 -7.36 9.79
CA ALA A 78 6.37 -8.28 9.66
C ALA A 78 7.64 -7.51 9.28
N ASN A 79 8.78 -7.97 9.78
CA ASN A 79 10.08 -7.32 9.57
C ASN A 79 11.04 -8.28 8.87
N ARG A 80 11.83 -7.73 7.94
CA ARG A 80 12.84 -8.43 7.17
C ARG A 80 14.19 -8.31 7.87
N PHE A 81 14.95 -9.40 7.92
CA PHE A 81 16.30 -9.40 8.50
C PHE A 81 17.37 -9.53 7.42
N ALA A 82 18.50 -8.83 7.58
CA ALA A 82 19.56 -8.81 6.57
C ALA A 82 20.28 -10.16 6.42
N CYS A 83 20.32 -10.96 7.48
CA CYS A 83 20.99 -12.26 7.48
C CYS A 83 20.39 -13.28 6.50
N CYS A 84 19.09 -13.22 6.22
CA CYS A 84 18.40 -14.18 5.36
C CYS A 84 17.48 -13.54 4.32
N GLY A 85 17.16 -12.25 4.45
CA GLY A 85 16.25 -11.57 3.54
C GLY A 85 14.79 -12.05 3.65
N GLU A 86 14.42 -12.76 4.71
CA GLU A 86 13.08 -13.27 4.95
C GLU A 86 12.29 -12.37 5.92
N TYR A 87 10.97 -12.38 5.80
CA TYR A 87 10.07 -11.65 6.70
C TYR A 87 9.63 -12.54 7.86
N TYR A 88 9.82 -12.05 9.09
CA TYR A 88 9.34 -12.69 10.30
C TYR A 88 8.28 -11.82 10.98
N ALA A 89 7.30 -12.48 11.61
CA ALA A 89 6.27 -11.81 12.41
C ALA A 89 6.87 -11.00 13.58
N CYS A 90 7.99 -11.45 14.15
CA CYS A 90 8.77 -10.71 15.13
C CYS A 90 10.19 -11.26 15.30
N TYR A 91 11.04 -10.54 16.02
CA TYR A 91 12.42 -10.99 16.29
C TYR A 91 12.49 -12.32 17.06
N GLN A 92 11.57 -12.58 18.00
CA GLN A 92 11.57 -13.85 18.75
C GLN A 92 11.22 -15.04 17.85
N CYS A 93 10.40 -14.83 16.82
CA CYS A 93 10.12 -15.83 15.81
C CYS A 93 11.36 -16.13 14.96
N HIS A 94 12.14 -15.10 14.60
CA HIS A 94 13.41 -15.30 13.91
C HIS A 94 14.38 -16.09 14.79
N ASP A 95 14.63 -15.64 16.03
CA ASP A 95 15.56 -16.29 16.96
C ASP A 95 15.22 -17.77 17.20
N ALA A 96 13.93 -18.13 17.16
CA ALA A 96 13.47 -19.50 17.34
C ALA A 96 13.57 -20.39 16.08
N LEU A 97 13.47 -19.83 14.88
CA LEU A 97 13.25 -20.59 13.65
C LEU A 97 14.42 -20.53 12.65
N ALA A 98 15.15 -19.42 12.61
CA ALA A 98 16.14 -19.15 11.56
C ALA A 98 17.41 -20.02 11.68
N GLY A 99 17.70 -20.56 12.86
CA GLY A 99 18.90 -21.37 13.10
C GLY A 99 20.21 -20.58 13.06
N HIS A 100 20.14 -19.25 12.97
CA HIS A 100 21.28 -18.34 13.00
C HIS A 100 20.94 -17.03 13.74
N PRO A 101 21.94 -16.27 14.20
CA PRO A 101 21.72 -14.96 14.80
C PRO A 101 21.05 -13.99 13.81
N ARG A 102 20.23 -13.09 14.34
CA ARG A 102 19.62 -12.00 13.56
C ARG A 102 20.65 -10.93 13.21
N ILE A 103 20.51 -10.35 12.03
CA ILE A 103 21.21 -9.12 11.63
C ILE A 103 20.14 -8.09 11.26
N PRO A 104 20.14 -6.89 11.90
CA PRO A 104 19.24 -5.80 11.55
C PRO A 104 19.31 -5.46 10.07
N TRP A 105 18.22 -4.97 9.51
CA TRP A 105 18.19 -4.47 8.15
C TRP A 105 19.04 -3.19 8.04
N SER A 106 19.94 -3.14 7.06
CA SER A 106 20.91 -2.06 6.90
C SER A 106 20.82 -1.33 5.57
N ASP A 107 19.94 -1.76 4.66
CA ASP A 107 19.72 -1.13 3.36
C ASP A 107 18.48 -0.22 3.42
N PRO A 108 18.66 1.11 3.55
CA PRO A 108 17.55 2.04 3.73
C PRO A 108 16.65 2.18 2.48
N ASP A 109 17.17 1.84 1.30
CA ASP A 109 16.46 2.00 0.03
C ASP A 109 15.65 0.76 -0.36
N SER A 110 15.85 -0.36 0.33
CA SER A 110 15.13 -1.61 0.11
C SER A 110 14.01 -1.85 1.12
N PRO A 111 12.94 -2.58 0.74
CA PRO A 111 11.88 -2.89 1.68
C PRO A 111 12.33 -3.79 2.82
N ALA A 112 11.98 -3.37 4.03
CA ALA A 112 12.34 -3.99 5.30
C ALA A 112 11.12 -4.35 6.15
N VAL A 113 9.98 -3.72 5.89
CA VAL A 113 8.75 -3.89 6.66
C VAL A 113 7.63 -4.30 5.73
N MET A 114 6.73 -5.17 6.18
CA MET A 114 5.55 -5.58 5.41
C MET A 114 4.29 -5.50 6.26
N CYS A 115 3.23 -4.92 5.70
CA CYS A 115 1.90 -4.98 6.28
C CYS A 115 1.32 -6.39 6.10
N GLY A 116 0.97 -7.07 7.19
CA GLY A 116 0.40 -8.41 7.16
C GLY A 116 -1.02 -8.47 6.58
N VAL A 117 -1.74 -7.33 6.52
CA VAL A 117 -3.09 -7.24 5.95
C VAL A 117 -3.05 -7.16 4.42
N CYS A 118 -2.35 -6.17 3.85
CA CYS A 118 -2.33 -5.93 2.40
C CYS A 118 -1.03 -6.33 1.70
N ARG A 119 -0.02 -6.76 2.46
CA ARG A 119 1.31 -7.17 1.95
C ARG A 119 2.10 -6.05 1.28
N HIS A 120 1.71 -4.79 1.49
CA HIS A 120 2.52 -3.63 1.12
C HIS A 120 3.87 -3.69 1.84
N GLN A 121 4.94 -3.67 1.06
CA GLN A 121 6.32 -3.67 1.54
C GLN A 121 6.82 -2.24 1.58
N MET A 122 7.40 -1.84 2.70
CA MET A 122 7.82 -0.47 3.00
C MET A 122 9.32 -0.47 3.29
N THR A 123 9.99 0.59 2.86
CA THR A 123 11.34 0.92 3.35
C THR A 123 11.28 1.37 4.81
N GLU A 124 12.43 1.41 5.48
CA GLU A 124 12.53 1.98 6.84
C GLU A 124 11.96 3.40 6.90
N ALA A 125 12.29 4.24 5.92
CA ALA A 125 11.81 5.63 5.87
C ALA A 125 10.29 5.73 5.68
N GLU A 126 9.69 4.91 4.82
CA GLU A 126 8.23 4.91 4.62
C GLU A 126 7.50 4.42 5.88
N TYR A 127 7.99 3.34 6.49
CA TYR A 127 7.45 2.83 7.75
C TYR A 127 7.60 3.85 8.88
N GLY A 128 8.76 4.52 8.98
CA GLY A 128 9.03 5.58 9.94
C GLY A 128 7.98 6.69 9.87
N ARG A 129 7.67 7.19 8.67
CA ARG A 129 6.62 8.21 8.47
C ARG A 129 5.23 7.71 8.86
N ALA A 130 4.88 6.47 8.49
CA ALA A 130 3.62 5.87 8.91
C ALA A 130 3.50 5.79 10.44
N MET A 131 4.65 5.61 11.10
CA MET A 131 4.82 5.61 12.54
C MET A 131 5.12 7.02 13.10
N GLU A 132 4.70 8.13 12.52
CA GLU A 132 4.80 9.44 13.21
C GLU A 132 3.51 9.81 13.93
N SER A 133 2.36 9.39 13.40
CA SER A 133 1.03 9.76 13.92
C SER A 133 0.70 9.10 15.27
N THR A 134 -0.32 9.63 15.95
CA THR A 134 -0.89 9.04 17.18
C THR A 134 -1.63 7.73 16.92
N GLU A 135 -2.08 7.51 15.68
CA GLU A 135 -2.73 6.29 15.22
C GLU A 135 -2.02 5.77 13.96
N PRO A 136 -0.83 5.17 14.12
CA PRO A 136 -0.04 4.66 13.01
C PRO A 136 -0.84 3.69 12.17
N HIS A 137 -0.68 3.76 10.86
CA HIS A 137 -1.44 2.94 9.94
C HIS A 137 -0.66 2.67 8.66
N CYS A 138 -1.00 1.57 7.98
CA CYS A 138 -0.46 1.25 6.68
C CYS A 138 -0.83 2.34 5.67
N PRO A 139 0.14 2.93 4.94
CA PRO A 139 -0.15 3.95 3.93
C PRO A 139 -0.91 3.39 2.72
N SER A 140 -0.88 2.07 2.52
CA SER A 140 -1.57 1.39 1.41
C SER A 140 -3.02 1.04 1.73
N CYS A 141 -3.31 0.50 2.92
CA CYS A 141 -4.65 -0.02 3.25
C CYS A 141 -5.32 0.60 4.48
N GLY A 142 -4.63 1.48 5.21
CA GLY A 142 -5.17 2.13 6.41
C GLY A 142 -5.27 1.23 7.65
N ALA A 143 -4.83 -0.03 7.59
CA ALA A 143 -4.82 -0.91 8.76
C ALA A 143 -3.90 -0.34 9.85
N ARG A 144 -4.39 -0.29 11.10
CA ARG A 144 -3.67 0.31 12.23
C ARG A 144 -2.49 -0.57 12.64
N PHE A 145 -1.34 0.06 12.88
CA PHE A 145 -0.15 -0.58 13.44
C PHE A 145 -0.06 -0.35 14.94
N ASN A 146 0.62 -1.26 15.64
CA ASN A 146 0.89 -1.11 17.05
C ASN A 146 1.92 0.03 17.29
N PRO A 147 1.58 1.14 17.97
CA PRO A 147 2.53 2.23 18.23
C PRO A 147 3.77 1.78 19.02
N GLY A 148 3.63 0.72 19.83
CA GLY A 148 4.72 0.14 20.60
C GLY A 148 5.84 -0.48 19.75
N CYS A 149 5.61 -0.74 18.45
CA CYS A 149 6.65 -1.25 17.55
C CYS A 149 7.87 -0.33 17.45
N ARG A 150 7.73 0.99 17.67
CA ARG A 150 8.85 1.95 17.65
C ARG A 150 9.90 1.65 18.71
N LEU A 151 9.52 1.01 19.82
CA LEU A 151 10.44 0.66 20.91
C LEU A 151 11.46 -0.40 20.50
N HIS A 152 11.24 -1.08 19.37
CA HIS A 152 12.09 -2.15 18.86
C HIS A 152 12.90 -1.73 17.63
N HIS A 153 13.01 -0.42 17.35
CA HIS A 153 13.70 0.10 16.17
C HIS A 153 15.07 -0.55 15.96
N ASP A 154 15.93 -0.50 16.98
CA ASP A 154 17.33 -0.97 16.91
C ASP A 154 17.46 -2.51 16.81
N ILE A 155 16.36 -3.25 16.98
CA ILE A 155 16.33 -4.69 16.74
C ILE A 155 16.20 -4.99 15.24
N TYR A 156 15.51 -4.12 14.50
CA TYR A 156 15.14 -4.34 13.10
C TYR A 156 15.94 -3.47 12.13
N PHE A 157 16.44 -2.33 12.56
CA PHE A 157 17.19 -1.38 11.74
C PHE A 157 18.52 -1.04 12.40
N GLY A 158 19.59 -1.04 11.62
CA GLY A 158 20.92 -0.72 12.12
C GLY A 158 22.01 -1.04 11.12
N GLU A 159 23.24 -0.67 11.47
CA GLU A 159 24.40 -1.00 10.66
C GLU A 159 24.66 -2.51 10.65
N CYS A 160 25.15 -3.02 9.52
CA CYS A 160 25.63 -4.39 9.46
C CYS A 160 26.87 -4.52 10.36
N PRO A 161 26.93 -5.50 11.28
CA PRO A 161 28.11 -5.71 12.11
C PRO A 161 29.34 -6.00 11.23
N ALA A 162 30.44 -5.30 11.53
CA ALA A 162 31.72 -5.38 10.81
C ALA A 162 32.44 -6.72 10.98
#